data_AF-A0A8T6VPA9-F1
#
_entry.id   AF-A0A8T6VPA9-F1
#
_cell.length_a   1.000
_cell.length_b   1.000
_cell.length_c   1.000
_cell.angle_alpha   90.00
_cell.angle_beta   90.00
_cell.angle_gamma   90.00
#
_symmetry.space_group_name_H-M   'P 1'
#
loop_
_entity.id
_entity.type
_entity.pdbx_description
1 polymer ?
#
loop_
_entity_poly.entity_id
_entity_poly.type
_entity_poly.pdbx_seq_one_letter_code
_entity_poly.pdbx_strand_id
1 'polypeptide(L)'
;MNIKKETIDLSILDDSTISWKAKAIALTIQKHPEIFQDIESGDKVAHLCHMGADGSISVQSGLKQLENSGYLVRKVIRGTEGEPGYVVGSIWKIVTPAWKIELLKRKKKGKNKRRKEKINE
;
A
#
# COMPACT_ATOMS: atom_id res chain seq x y z
N MET A 1 25.75 -6.58 9.03
CA MET A 1 24.63 -6.63 8.06
C MET A 1 24.07 -5.24 7.90
N ASN A 2 24.16 -4.68 6.70
CA ASN A 2 23.73 -3.31 6.42
C ASN A 2 22.21 -3.34 6.17
N ILE A 3 21.42 -3.21 7.24
CA ILE A 3 19.96 -3.10 7.11
C ILE A 3 19.70 -1.74 6.47
N LYS A 4 19.58 -1.70 5.14
CA LYS A 4 19.03 -0.54 4.45
C LYS A 4 17.70 -0.27 5.14
N LYS A 5 17.57 0.85 5.86
CA LYS A 5 16.27 1.36 6.29
C LYS A 5 15.42 1.43 5.03
N GLU A 6 14.47 0.51 4.87
CA GLU A 6 13.47 0.61 3.82
C GLU A 6 12.80 1.96 4.02
N THR A 7 13.06 2.87 3.07
CA THR A 7 12.55 4.23 3.17
C THR A 7 11.06 4.14 2.87
N ILE A 8 10.24 4.51 3.85
CA ILE A 8 8.79 4.57 3.69
C ILE A 8 8.48 5.55 2.55
N ASP A 9 7.81 5.07 1.52
CA ASP A 9 7.30 5.89 0.43
C ASP A 9 6.04 6.64 0.88
N LEU A 10 6.17 7.96 1.00
CA LEU A 10 5.12 8.88 1.41
C LEU A 10 4.33 9.45 0.23
N SER A 11 4.69 9.14 -1.02
CA SER A 11 4.02 9.71 -2.21
C SER A 11 2.53 9.36 -2.28
N ILE A 12 2.13 8.21 -1.72
CA ILE A 12 0.73 7.80 -1.61
C ILE A 12 -0.12 8.81 -0.82
N LEU A 13 0.48 9.58 0.10
CA LEU A 13 -0.22 10.61 0.87
C LEU A 13 -0.74 11.74 0.00
N ASP A 14 -0.06 12.01 -1.12
CA ASP A 14 -0.44 13.04 -2.09
C ASP A 14 -1.57 12.60 -3.03
N ASP A 15 -1.88 11.31 -3.08
CA ASP A 15 -2.93 10.79 -3.94
C ASP A 15 -4.30 11.06 -3.33
N SER A 16 -5.05 11.98 -3.94
CA SER A 16 -6.40 12.33 -3.49
C SER A 16 -7.46 11.28 -3.84
N THR A 17 -7.12 10.29 -4.67
CA THR A 17 -8.03 9.19 -5.05
C THR A 17 -8.01 8.04 -4.03
N ILE A 18 -7.06 8.06 -3.09
CA ILE A 18 -6.89 7.05 -2.05
C ILE A 18 -7.49 7.57 -0.75
N SER A 19 -8.30 6.73 -0.11
CA SER A 19 -8.89 7.05 1.20
C SER A 19 -7.82 7.17 2.28
N TRP A 20 -8.10 7.95 3.33
CA TRP A 20 -7.21 8.05 4.49
C TRP A 20 -6.92 6.70 5.14
N LYS A 21 -7.90 5.78 5.14
CA LYS A 21 -7.73 4.40 5.61
C LYS A 21 -6.76 3.60 4.77
N ALA A 22 -6.93 3.60 3.45
CA ALA A 22 -6.01 2.92 2.55
C ALA A 22 -4.57 3.48 2.68
N LYS A 23 -4.41 4.79 2.88
CA LYS A 23 -3.10 5.40 3.19
C LYS A 23 -2.50 4.85 4.48
N ALA A 24 -3.28 4.80 5.56
CA ALA A 24 -2.82 4.27 6.84
C ALA A 24 -2.40 2.80 6.71
N ILE A 25 -3.20 1.97 6.05
CA ILE A 25 -2.88 0.55 5.78
C ILE A 25 -1.56 0.43 5.01
N ALA A 26 -1.37 1.23 3.96
CA ALA A 26 -0.13 1.20 3.17
C ALA A 26 1.10 1.58 4.00
N LEU A 27 1.00 2.60 4.86
CA LEU A 27 2.10 2.97 5.75
C LEU A 27 2.40 1.88 6.78
N THR A 28 1.38 1.23 7.34
CA THR A 28 1.54 0.10 8.26
C THR A 28 2.26 -1.07 7.58
N ILE A 29 1.88 -1.41 6.34
CA ILE A 29 2.54 -2.48 5.57
C ILE A 29 4.01 -2.14 5.31
N GLN A 30 4.32 -0.91 4.93
CA GLN A 30 5.71 -0.46 4.69
C GLN A 30 6.56 -0.43 5.96
N LYS A 31 5.94 -0.18 7.12
CA LYS A 31 6.64 -0.12 8.41
C LYS A 31 6.98 -1.51 8.97
N HIS A 32 6.21 -2.53 8.58
CA HIS A 32 6.32 -3.88 9.10
C HIS A 32 6.53 -4.93 8.00
N PRO A 33 7.55 -4.77 7.13
CA PRO A 33 7.81 -5.72 6.04
C PRO A 33 8.02 -7.15 6.56
N GLU A 34 8.53 -7.33 7.77
CA GLU A 34 8.71 -8.62 8.44
C GLU A 34 7.40 -9.38 8.63
N ILE A 35 6.27 -8.68 8.79
CA ILE A 35 4.95 -9.31 8.92
C ILE A 35 4.38 -9.59 7.53
N PHE A 36 4.46 -8.63 6.62
CA PHE A 36 3.71 -8.69 5.37
C PHE A 36 4.43 -9.41 4.24
N GLN A 37 5.76 -9.55 4.32
CA GLN A 37 6.56 -10.29 3.35
C GLN A 37 6.94 -11.70 3.80
N ASP A 38 6.68 -12.04 5.06
CA ASP A 38 6.80 -13.41 5.55
C ASP A 38 5.61 -14.26 5.06
N ILE A 39 5.91 -15.47 4.60
CA ILE A 39 4.92 -16.43 4.10
C ILE A 39 4.23 -17.11 5.28
N GLU A 40 4.97 -17.35 6.37
CA GLU A 40 4.51 -18.07 7.56
C GLU A 40 3.72 -17.19 8.52
N SER A 41 3.81 -15.86 8.36
CA SER A 41 2.99 -14.94 9.14
C SER A 41 1.52 -15.19 8.80
N GLY A 42 0.73 -15.47 9.85
CA GLY A 42 -0.66 -15.94 9.78
C GLY A 42 -1.63 -14.97 9.10
N ASP A 43 -2.81 -14.76 9.68
CA ASP A 43 -3.79 -13.87 9.03
C ASP A 43 -3.33 -12.40 9.06
N LYS A 44 -2.75 -11.94 7.94
CA LYS A 44 -2.28 -10.57 7.72
C LYS A 44 -3.42 -9.54 7.80
N VAL A 45 -4.67 -9.91 7.49
CA VAL A 45 -5.83 -9.04 7.68
C VAL A 45 -6.13 -8.89 9.17
N ALA A 46 -6.12 -10.00 9.92
CA ALA A 46 -6.28 -9.95 11.36
C ALA A 46 -5.19 -9.10 12.01
N HIS A 47 -3.92 -9.20 11.58
CA HIS A 47 -2.85 -8.32 12.05
C HIS A 47 -3.17 -6.83 11.83
N LEU A 48 -3.67 -6.45 10.65
CA LEU A 48 -4.09 -5.07 10.39
C LEU A 48 -5.27 -4.64 11.26
N CYS A 49 -6.24 -5.52 11.50
CA CYS A 49 -7.35 -5.25 12.42
C CYS A 49 -6.90 -5.06 13.87
N HIS A 50 -5.89 -5.81 14.34
CA HIS A 50 -5.34 -5.63 15.68
C HIS A 50 -4.51 -4.34 15.81
N MET A 51 -3.86 -3.89 14.73
CA MET A 51 -3.04 -2.68 14.74
C MET A 51 -3.84 -1.37 14.64
N GLY A 52 -5.13 -1.42 14.29
CA GLY A 52 -5.97 -0.23 14.10
C GLY A 52 -7.35 -0.35 14.75
N ALA A 53 -8.10 0.74 14.78
CA ALA A 53 -9.49 0.73 15.25
C ALA A 53 -10.49 0.16 14.21
N ASP A 54 -9.99 -0.25 13.05
CA ASP A 54 -10.80 -0.64 11.90
C ASP A 54 -11.12 -2.13 11.90
N GLY A 55 -12.41 -2.44 11.82
CA GLY A 55 -12.89 -3.81 11.63
C GLY A 55 -12.49 -4.40 10.26
N SER A 56 -12.61 -5.73 10.13
CA SER A 56 -12.18 -6.50 8.96
C SER A 56 -12.72 -5.96 7.62
N ILE A 57 -13.99 -5.55 7.57
CA ILE A 57 -14.60 -4.99 6.35
C ILE A 57 -13.88 -3.71 5.89
N SER A 58 -13.55 -2.85 6.84
CA SER A 58 -12.82 -1.60 6.58
C SER A 58 -11.41 -1.88 6.07
N VAL A 59 -10.71 -2.82 6.70
CA VAL A 59 -9.38 -3.25 6.27
C VAL A 59 -9.42 -3.84 4.87
N GLN A 60 -10.37 -4.74 4.59
CA GLN A 60 -10.53 -5.36 3.28
C GLN A 60 -10.84 -4.34 2.18
N SER A 61 -11.75 -3.39 2.42
CA SER A 61 -12.07 -2.34 1.44
C SER A 61 -10.87 -1.44 1.14
N GLY A 62 -10.09 -1.07 2.16
CA GLY A 62 -8.85 -0.32 1.99
C GLY A 62 -7.80 -1.08 1.19
N LEU A 63 -7.60 -2.37 1.47
CA LEU A 63 -6.69 -3.23 0.72
C LEU A 63 -7.12 -3.37 -0.74
N LYS A 64 -8.42 -3.57 -1.00
CA LYS A 64 -8.96 -3.64 -2.37
C LYS A 64 -8.78 -2.32 -3.13
N GLN A 65 -8.93 -1.19 -2.46
CA GLN A 65 -8.63 0.12 -3.05
C GLN A 65 -7.13 0.24 -3.41
N LEU A 66 -6.23 -0.21 -2.54
CA LEU A 66 -4.79 -0.20 -2.82
C LEU A 66 -4.41 -1.09 -4.01
N GLU A 67 -5.00 -2.28 -4.11
CA GLU A 67 -4.79 -3.18 -5.26
C GLU A 67 -5.29 -2.57 -6.56
N ASN A 68 -6.55 -2.12 -6.60
CA ASN A 68 -7.17 -1.54 -7.80
C ASN A 68 -6.45 -0.28 -8.29
N SER A 69 -5.83 0.44 -7.37
CA SER A 69 -5.08 1.66 -7.68
C SER A 69 -3.61 1.39 -8.00
N GLY A 70 -3.15 0.14 -7.89
CA GLY A 70 -1.78 -0.29 -8.20
C GLY A 70 -0.75 0.01 -7.12
N TYR A 71 -1.17 0.32 -5.90
CA TYR A 71 -0.27 0.55 -4.77
C TYR A 71 0.09 -0.74 -4.01
N LEU A 72 -0.76 -1.76 -4.05
CA LEU A 72 -0.53 -3.03 -3.36
C LEU A 72 -0.37 -4.17 -4.37
N VAL A 73 0.73 -4.91 -4.24
CA VAL A 73 0.95 -6.19 -4.92
C VAL A 73 0.82 -7.31 -3.90
N ARG A 74 -0.07 -8.26 -4.18
CA ARG A 74 -0.17 -9.52 -3.43
C ARG A 74 0.30 -10.67 -4.29
N LYS A 75 1.39 -11.31 -3.86
CA LYS A 75 1.89 -12.53 -4.48
C LYS A 75 1.44 -13.72 -3.64
N VAL A 76 0.51 -14.51 -4.18
CA VAL A 76 0.14 -15.79 -3.60
C VAL A 76 1.28 -16.76 -3.83
N ILE A 77 1.73 -17.43 -2.78
CA ILE A 77 2.73 -18.49 -2.86
C ILE A 77 2.00 -19.83 -2.88
N ARG A 78 2.33 -20.64 -3.88
CA ARG A 78 1.81 -21.99 -4.05
C ARG A 78 2.91 -22.98 -3.73
N GLY A 79 2.55 -24.11 -3.13
CA GLY A 79 3.48 -25.19 -2.81
C GLY A 79 4.12 -25.82 -4.06
N THR A 80 5.15 -26.64 -3.85
CA THR A 80 5.82 -27.40 -4.92
C THR A 80 4.99 -28.61 -5.39
N GLU A 81 5.34 -29.10 -6.57
CA GLU A 81 4.63 -30.13 -7.32
C GLU A 81 4.39 -31.42 -6.52
N GLY A 82 3.11 -31.81 -6.38
CA GLY A 82 2.64 -32.92 -5.53
C GLY A 82 1.36 -32.60 -4.74
N GLU A 83 1.09 -31.32 -4.48
CA GLU A 83 -0.16 -30.84 -3.88
C GLU A 83 -0.96 -29.99 -4.90
N PRO A 84 -1.97 -30.57 -5.58
CA PRO A 84 -2.81 -29.81 -6.48
C PRO A 84 -3.59 -28.73 -5.71
N GLY A 85 -3.21 -27.46 -5.88
CA GLY A 85 -4.00 -26.30 -5.44
C GLY A 85 -3.68 -25.71 -4.06
N TYR A 86 -2.62 -26.15 -3.36
CA TYR A 86 -2.30 -25.61 -2.03
C TYR A 86 -1.70 -24.20 -2.08
N VAL A 87 -2.43 -23.25 -1.49
CA VAL A 87 -1.93 -21.91 -1.16
C VAL A 87 -1.24 -22.00 0.19
N VAL A 88 0.08 -21.84 0.21
CA VAL A 88 0.88 -21.88 1.44
C VAL A 88 0.97 -20.50 2.11
N GLY A 89 0.64 -19.43 1.38
CA GLY A 89 0.58 -18.09 1.96
C GLY A 89 0.54 -16.98 0.91
N SER A 90 0.78 -15.76 1.37
CA SER A 90 0.91 -14.61 0.47
C SER A 90 1.90 -13.57 0.99
N ILE A 91 2.61 -12.95 0.06
CA ILE A 91 3.55 -11.85 0.28
C ILE A 91 2.90 -10.57 -0.21
N TRP A 92 2.86 -9.55 0.63
CA TRP A 92 2.27 -8.26 0.34
C TRP A 92 3.35 -7.19 0.26
N LYS A 93 3.30 -6.37 -0.78
CA LYS A 93 4.27 -5.28 -0.98
C LYS A 93 3.57 -4.02 -1.45
N ILE A 94 3.89 -2.90 -0.79
CA ILE A 94 3.51 -1.58 -1.29
C ILE A 94 4.52 -1.15 -2.36
N VAL A 95 3.99 -0.68 -3.47
CA VAL A 95 4.76 -0.16 -4.61
C VAL A 95 4.13 1.14 -5.07
N THR A 96 4.94 2.09 -5.50
CA THR A 96 4.44 3.24 -6.25
C THR A 96 4.96 3.14 -7.67
N PRO A 97 4.09 2.79 -8.64
CA PRO A 97 4.51 2.70 -10.02
C PRO A 97 5.05 4.03 -10.54
N ALA A 98 6.10 3.98 -11.38
CA ALA A 98 6.74 5.19 -11.92
C ALA A 98 5.75 6.11 -12.65
N TRP A 99 4.79 5.54 -13.40
CA TRP A 99 3.73 6.30 -14.07
C TRP A 99 2.87 7.09 -13.07
N LYS A 100 2.68 6.57 -11.86
CA LYS A 100 1.87 7.20 -10.83
C LYS A 100 2.61 8.35 -10.14
N ILE A 101 3.91 8.20 -9.92
CA ILE A 101 4.78 9.28 -9.45
C ILE A 101 4.67 10.50 -10.38
N GLU A 102 4.74 10.27 -11.69
CA GLU A 102 4.63 11.34 -12.69
C GLU A 102 3.24 12.00 -12.68
N LEU A 103 2.16 11.22 -12.57
CA LEU A 103 0.81 11.76 -12.42
C LEU A 103 0.64 12.64 -11.18
N LEU A 104 1.19 12.22 -10.03
CA LEU A 104 1.14 12.99 -8.78
C LEU A 104 1.91 14.31 -8.92
N LYS A 105 3.09 14.30 -9.56
CA LYS A 105 3.87 15.51 -9.85
C LYS A 105 3.09 16.50 -10.72
N ARG A 106 2.43 16.02 -11.78
CA ARG A 106 1.61 16.87 -12.68
C ARG A 106 0.46 17.55 -11.92
N LYS A 107 -0.25 16.81 -11.06
CA LYS A 107 -1.33 17.36 -10.23
C LYS A 107 -0.83 18.43 -9.25
N LYS A 108 0.33 18.23 -8.62
CA LYS A 108 0.95 19.24 -7.73
C LYS A 108 1.30 20.53 -8.46
N LYS A 109 1.91 20.45 -9.65
CA LYS A 109 2.22 21.62 -10.49
C LYS A 109 0.96 22.42 -10.85
N GLY A 110 -0.12 21.73 -11.26
CA GLY A 110 -1.40 22.36 -11.58
C GLY A 110 -2.03 23.08 -10.40
N LYS A 111 -2.01 22.49 -9.20
CA LYS A 111 -2.50 23.14 -7.96
C LYS A 111 -1.70 24.38 -7.60
N ASN A 112 -0.38 24.33 -7.71
CA ASN A 112 0.49 25.47 -7.42
C ASN A 112 0.28 26.63 -8.41
N LYS A 113 0.07 26.34 -9.69
CA LYS A 113 -0.25 27.35 -10.71
C LYS A 113 -1.55 28.10 -10.36
N ARG A 114 -2.64 27.37 -10.10
CA ARG A 114 -3.94 27.97 -9.72
C ARG A 114 -3.89 28.78 -8.43
N ARG A 115 -3.09 28.34 -7.45
CA ARG A 115 -2.89 29.10 -6.20
C ARG A 115 -2.17 30.42 -6.43
N LYS A 116 -1.17 30.46 -7.31
CA LYS A 116 -0.44 31.69 -7.64
C LYS A 116 -1.32 32.69 -8.40
N GLU A 117 -2.16 32.21 -9.32
CA GLU A 117 -3.11 33.05 -10.07
C GLU A 117 -4.11 33.74 -9.13
N LYS A 118 -4.65 33.01 -8.14
CA LYS A 118 -5.58 33.56 -7.12
C LYS A 118 -4.96 34.54 -6.10
N ILE A 119 -3.64 34.58 -5.99
CA ILE A 119 -2.95 35.52 -5.07
C ILE A 119 -2.67 36.86 -5.78
N ASN A 120 -2.74 36.88 -7.10
CA ASN A 120 -2.46 38.04 -7.94
C ASN A 120 -3.73 38.74 -8.47
N GLU A 121 -4.93 38.30 -8.04
CA GLU A 121 -6.24 38.95 -8.23
C GLU A 121 -6.65 39.65 -6.93
#